data_AF-A0A416Z9I9-F1
#
_entry.id   AF-A0A416Z9I9-F1
#
_cell.length_a   1.000
_cell.length_b   1.000
_cell.length_c   1.000
_cell.angle_alpha   90.00
_cell.angle_beta   90.00
_cell.angle_gamma   90.00
#
_symmetry.space_group_name_H-M   'P 1'
#
loop_
_entity.id
_entity.type
_entity.pdbx_description
1 polymer ?
#
loop_
_entity_poly.entity_id
_entity_poly.type
_entity_poly.pdbx_seq_one_letter_code
_entity_poly.pdbx_strand_id
1 'polypeptide(L)'
;MNYEVYHIPSNFTDAGRIMGLFELRNLVEAVILTVPALYLCIAFLPFGLTAKIIVTLVVVVPVGGFGLIGINDDSMTRWLGYWWQWRRRRRIILFRGEVRT
;
A
#
# COMPACT_ATOMS: atom_id res chain seq x y z
N MET A 1 -25.71 0.46 38.07
CA MET A 1 -25.14 0.21 36.72
C MET A 1 -24.00 -0.77 36.91
N ASN A 2 -24.26 -2.06 36.68
CA ASN A 2 -23.23 -3.10 36.79
C ASN A 2 -22.43 -3.05 35.48
N TYR A 3 -21.16 -2.67 35.54
CA TYR A 3 -20.31 -2.56 34.35
C TYR A 3 -19.70 -3.94 34.11
N GLU A 4 -20.13 -4.60 33.03
CA GLU A 4 -19.43 -5.80 32.58
C GLU A 4 -18.16 -5.36 31.86
N VAL A 5 -17.01 -5.62 32.48
CA VAL A 5 -15.70 -5.32 31.89
C VAL A 5 -15.42 -6.34 30.80
N TYR A 6 -15.56 -5.91 29.55
CA TYR A 6 -15.21 -6.73 28.39
C TYR A 6 -13.70 -6.66 28.14
N HIS A 7 -12.98 -7.75 28.37
CA HIS A 7 -11.57 -7.85 28.03
C HIS A 7 -11.40 -8.17 26.55
N ILE A 8 -10.99 -7.17 25.76
CA ILE A 8 -10.57 -7.38 24.37
C ILE A 8 -9.23 -8.13 24.43
N PRO A 9 -9.12 -9.34 23.84
CA PRO A 9 -7.86 -10.06 23.82
C PRO A 9 -6.82 -9.24 23.04
N SER A 10 -5.58 -9.23 23.53
CA SER A 10 -4.48 -8.40 22.99
C SER A 10 -4.22 -8.59 21.49
N ASN A 11 -4.70 -9.68 20.90
CA ASN A 11 -4.50 -10.01 19.49
C ASN A 11 -5.62 -9.52 18.54
N PHE A 12 -6.55 -8.66 18.99
CA PHE A 12 -7.65 -8.18 18.13
C PHE A 12 -7.23 -7.09 17.14
N THR A 13 -6.27 -6.24 17.52
CA THR A 13 -5.81 -5.10 16.71
C THR A 13 -4.51 -5.40 15.96
N ASP A 14 -3.68 -6.29 16.50
CA ASP A 14 -2.35 -6.61 15.96
C ASP A 14 -2.36 -7.80 14.98
N ALA A 15 -3.48 -8.53 14.86
CA ALA A 15 -3.62 -9.64 13.94
C ALA A 15 -3.51 -9.17 12.48
N GLY A 16 -2.28 -9.20 11.96
CA GLY A 16 -1.95 -8.80 10.59
C GLY A 16 -1.11 -7.53 10.46
N ARG A 17 -0.63 -6.95 11.57
CA ARG A 17 0.35 -5.85 11.54
C ARG A 17 1.75 -6.34 11.88
N ILE A 18 2.74 -5.77 11.20
CA ILE A 18 4.17 -6.03 11.38
C ILE A 18 4.74 -4.91 12.23
N MET A 19 5.42 -5.28 13.32
CA MET A 19 5.89 -4.37 14.37
C MET A 19 4.78 -3.51 15.02
N GLY A 20 3.51 -3.89 14.88
CA GLY A 20 2.35 -3.08 15.32
C GLY A 20 2.10 -1.82 14.49
N LEU A 21 2.92 -1.56 13.46
CA LEU A 21 2.94 -0.29 12.72
C LEU A 21 2.38 -0.41 11.30
N PHE A 22 2.72 -1.49 10.58
CA PHE A 22 2.40 -1.63 9.16
C PHE A 22 1.52 -2.85 8.91
N GLU A 23 0.47 -2.72 8.09
CA GLU A 23 -0.29 -3.89 7.67
C GLU A 23 0.57 -4.84 6.82
N LEU A 24 0.40 -6.15 7.00
CA LEU A 24 1.13 -7.18 6.24
C LEU A 24 0.88 -7.02 4.73
N ARG A 25 -0.31 -6.55 4.34
CA ARG A 25 -0.66 -6.28 2.95
C ARG A 25 0.15 -5.12 2.37
N ASN A 26 0.33 -4.04 3.13
CA ASN A 26 1.19 -2.91 2.73
C ASN A 26 2.65 -3.35 2.63
N LEU A 27 3.13 -4.23 3.52
CA LEU A 27 4.46 -4.81 3.38
C LEU A 27 4.60 -5.59 2.07
N VAL A 28 3.67 -6.49 1.77
CA VAL A 28 3.73 -7.31 0.55
C VAL A 28 3.71 -6.42 -0.69
N GLU A 29 2.85 -5.40 -0.73
CA GLU A 29 2.81 -4.43 -1.81
C GLU A 29 4.12 -3.63 -1.93
N ALA A 30 4.67 -3.18 -0.81
CA ALA A 30 5.95 -2.46 -0.78
C ALA A 30 7.10 -3.33 -1.32
N VAL A 31 7.16 -4.61 -0.97
CA VAL A 31 8.15 -5.56 -1.49
C VAL A 31 7.99 -5.75 -3.01
N ILE A 32 6.75 -5.92 -3.48
CA ILE A 32 6.45 -6.07 -4.91
C ILE A 32 6.85 -4.81 -5.71
N LEU A 33 6.76 -3.62 -5.11
CA LEU A 33 7.16 -2.36 -5.76
C LEU A 33 8.68 -2.14 -5.71
N THR A 34 9.30 -2.43 -4.57
CA THR A 34 10.72 -2.11 -4.32
C THR A 34 11.69 -3.09 -4.96
N VAL A 35 11.38 -4.39 -4.97
CA VAL A 35 12.29 -5.41 -5.52
C VAL A 35 12.54 -5.22 -7.03
N PRO A 36 11.52 -5.00 -7.88
CA PRO A 36 11.74 -4.70 -9.28
C PRO A 36 12.48 -3.37 -9.48
N ALA A 37 12.14 -2.33 -8.71
CA ALA A 37 12.81 -1.04 -8.80
C ALA A 37 14.31 -1.15 -8.45
N LEU A 38 14.65 -1.91 -7.41
CA LEU A 38 16.01 -2.21 -7.00
C LEU A 38 16.77 -2.96 -8.10
N TYR A 39 16.17 -4.01 -8.66
CA TYR A 39 16.76 -4.77 -9.75
C TYR A 39 17.05 -3.89 -10.98
N LEU A 40 16.08 -3.08 -11.39
CA LEU A 40 16.22 -2.15 -12.51
C LEU A 40 17.36 -1.14 -12.27
N CYS A 41 17.44 -0.58 -11.06
CA CYS A 41 18.50 0.37 -10.71
C CYS A 41 19.88 -0.28 -10.77
N ILE A 42 20.04 -1.50 -10.26
CA ILE A 42 21.35 -2.18 -10.25
C ILE A 42 21.77 -2.63 -11.64
N ALA A 43 20.84 -3.23 -12.41
CA ALA A 43 21.09 -3.82 -13.71
C ALA A 43 21.37 -2.78 -14.80
N PHE A 44 20.64 -1.65 -14.79
CA PHE A 44 20.66 -0.71 -15.91
C PHE A 44 21.43 0.60 -15.68
N LEU A 45 21.79 0.97 -14.43
CA LEU A 45 22.56 2.21 -14.22
C LEU A 45 24.02 2.07 -14.72
N PRO A 46 24.47 2.93 -15.65
CA PRO A 46 25.84 2.94 -16.13
C PRO A 46 26.75 3.85 -15.28
N PHE A 47 26.67 3.73 -13.96
CA PHE A 47 27.51 4.49 -13.03
C PHE A 47 28.48 3.58 -12.26
N GLY A 48 29.55 4.17 -11.74
CA GLY A 48 30.41 3.52 -10.75
C GLY A 48 29.64 3.12 -9.49
N LEU A 49 30.18 2.17 -8.72
CA LEU A 49 29.49 1.52 -7.60
C LEU A 49 28.87 2.52 -6.60
N THR A 50 29.63 3.54 -6.18
CA THR A 50 29.17 4.53 -5.20
C THR A 50 27.98 5.34 -5.70
N ALA A 51 28.07 5.91 -6.91
CA ALA A 51 26.97 6.67 -7.50
C ALA A 51 25.75 5.78 -7.77
N LYS A 52 25.97 4.53 -8.20
CA LYS A 52 24.91 3.54 -8.40
C LYS A 52 24.15 3.27 -7.11
N ILE A 53 24.84 3.07 -5.98
CA ILE A 53 24.19 2.85 -4.68
C ILE A 53 23.39 4.08 -4.24
N ILE A 54 23.96 5.28 -4.36
CA ILE A 54 23.28 6.53 -3.98
C ILE A 54 21.98 6.70 -4.77
N VAL A 55 22.03 6.58 -6.10
CA VAL A 55 20.82 6.74 -6.94
C VAL A 55 19.80 5.66 -6.61
N THR A 56 20.24 4.42 -6.41
CA THR A 56 19.35 3.32 -6.04
C THR A 56 18.63 3.60 -4.72
N LEU A 57 19.33 4.08 -3.69
CA LEU A 57 18.72 4.44 -2.41
C LEU A 57 17.73 5.60 -2.55
N VAL A 58 18.07 6.64 -3.31
CA VAL A 58 17.20 7.79 -3.56
C VAL A 58 15.89 7.38 -4.26
N VAL A 59 15.91 6.32 -5.07
CA VAL A 59 14.71 5.82 -5.76
C VAL A 59 13.95 4.80 -4.89
N VAL A 60 14.64 3.80 -4.35
CA VAL A 60 14.01 2.66 -3.67
C VAL A 60 13.43 3.07 -2.31
N VAL A 61 14.08 3.96 -1.56
CA VAL A 61 13.61 4.36 -0.22
C VAL A 61 12.26 5.08 -0.29
N PRO A 62 12.06 6.11 -1.14
CA PRO A 62 10.75 6.72 -1.30
C PRO A 62 9.69 5.74 -1.81
N VAL A 63 10.01 4.89 -2.78
CA VAL A 63 9.06 3.89 -3.32
C VAL A 63 8.62 2.91 -2.23
N GLY A 64 9.55 2.41 -1.42
CA GLY A 64 9.25 1.54 -0.30
C GLY A 64 8.46 2.23 0.81
N GLY A 65 8.84 3.47 1.14
CA GLY A 65 8.12 4.29 2.11
C GLY A 65 6.66 4.52 1.71
N PHE A 66 6.41 4.90 0.45
CA PHE A 66 5.05 5.05 -0.09
C PHE A 66 4.27 3.73 -0.06
N GLY A 67 4.89 2.61 -0.40
CA GLY A 67 4.25 1.29 -0.33
C GLY A 67 3.87 0.87 1.08
N LEU A 68 4.70 1.21 2.08
CA LEU A 68 4.46 0.87 3.49
C LEU A 68 3.40 1.76 4.15
N ILE A 69 3.45 3.07 3.90
CA ILE A 69 2.51 4.04 4.46
C ILE A 69 1.09 3.81 3.91
N GLY A 70 0.97 3.42 2.64
CA GLY A 70 -0.32 3.31 1.97
C GLY A 70 -1.00 4.68 1.76
N ILE A 71 -2.29 4.67 1.44
CA ILE A 71 -3.08 5.89 1.20
C ILE A 71 -4.39 5.80 1.99
N ASN A 72 -4.63 6.72 2.93
CA ASN A 72 -5.86 6.81 3.73
C ASN A 72 -6.22 5.47 4.42
N ASP A 73 -5.29 4.90 5.18
CA ASP A 73 -5.42 3.61 5.89
C ASP A 73 -5.66 2.38 5.00
N ASP A 74 -5.72 2.55 3.67
CA ASP A 74 -5.86 1.47 2.71
C ASP A 74 -4.54 1.17 1.98
N SER A 75 -4.40 -0.08 1.56
CA SER A 75 -3.27 -0.51 0.75
C SER A 75 -3.31 0.15 -0.64
N MET A 76 -2.14 0.39 -1.24
CA MET A 76 -2.01 1.14 -2.50
C MET A 76 -2.77 0.47 -3.64
N THR A 77 -2.84 -0.87 -3.66
CA THR A 77 -3.62 -1.62 -4.65
C THR A 77 -5.13 -1.44 -4.48
N ARG A 78 -5.64 -1.32 -3.24
CA ARG A 78 -7.05 -1.06 -2.98
C ARG A 78 -7.44 0.33 -3.45
N TRP A 79 -6.64 1.33 -3.10
CA TRP A 79 -6.85 2.68 -3.59
C TRP A 79 -6.87 2.74 -5.12
N LEU A 80 -5.90 2.08 -5.77
CA LEU A 80 -5.84 2.01 -7.24
C LEU A 80 -7.05 1.27 -7.83
N GLY A 81 -7.51 0.19 -7.19
CA GLY A 81 -8.71 -0.55 -7.58
C GLY A 81 -9.97 0.32 -7.53
N TYR A 82 -10.18 1.04 -6.44
CA TYR A 82 -11.30 1.98 -6.31
C TYR A 82 -11.21 3.12 -7.31
N TRP A 83 -10.02 3.69 -7.50
CA TRP A 83 -9.79 4.74 -8.49
C TRP A 83 -10.09 4.26 -9.91
N TRP A 84 -9.69 3.03 -10.24
CA TRP A 84 -9.91 2.43 -11.55
C TRP A 84 -11.39 2.12 -11.79
N GLN A 85 -12.06 1.52 -10.79
CA GLN A 85 -13.51 1.28 -10.82
C GLN A 85 -14.27 2.60 -10.98
N TRP A 86 -13.90 3.62 -10.20
CA TRP A 86 -14.43 4.96 -10.36
C TRP A 86 -14.19 5.46 -11.79
N ARG A 87 -12.94 5.46 -12.30
CA ARG A 87 -12.59 5.94 -13.65
C ARG A 87 -13.40 5.25 -14.74
N ARG A 88 -13.68 3.94 -14.62
CA ARG A 88 -14.56 3.18 -15.54
C ARG A 88 -16.04 3.52 -15.39
N ARG A 89 -16.55 3.68 -14.17
CA ARG A 89 -17.97 3.90 -13.89
C ARG A 89 -18.42 5.37 -13.89
N ARG A 90 -17.51 6.34 -14.07
CA ARG A 90 -17.85 7.79 -14.08
C ARG A 90 -18.89 8.22 -15.12
N ARG A 91 -19.12 7.41 -16.16
CA ARG A 91 -20.08 7.71 -17.22
C ARG A 91 -21.47 7.13 -16.94
N ILE A 92 -21.65 6.43 -15.82
CA ILE A 92 -22.95 5.89 -15.40
C ILE A 92 -23.64 6.97 -14.56
N ILE A 93 -24.50 7.74 -15.20
CA ILE A 93 -25.42 8.65 -14.50
C ILE A 93 -26.53 7.75 -13.93
N LEU A 94 -26.51 7.48 -12.62
CA LEU A 94 -27.65 6.84 -11.97
C LEU A 94 -28.80 7.84 -11.92
N PHE A 95 -29.77 7.70 -12.81
CA PHE A 95 -31.04 8.40 -12.67
C PHE A 95 -31.77 7.77 -11.47
N ARG A 96 -31.94 8.54 -10.39
CA ARG A 96 -32.61 8.13 -9.13
C ARG A 96 -31.95 7.00 -8.32
N GLY A 97 -30.70 6.62 -8.59
CA GLY A 97 -30.01 5.65 -7.74
C GLY A 97 -30.38 4.18 -7.98
N GLU A 98 -31.19 3.87 -9.01
CA GLU A 98 -31.52 2.47 -9.34
C GLU A 98 -30.73 1.97 -10.55
N VAL A 99 -30.05 0.84 -10.36
CA VAL A 99 -29.47 0.04 -11.44
C VAL A 99 -30.60 -0.83 -12.00
N ARG A 100 -31.17 -0.46 -13.14
CA ARG A 100 -32.04 -1.39 -13.89
C ARG A 100 -31.16 -2.42 -14.58
N THR A 101 -31.07 -3.60 -13.98
CA THR A 101 -30.61 -4.85 -14.61
C THR A 101 -31.69 -5.42 -15.50
#